data_AF-D2PZ96-F1
#
_entry.id   AF-D2PZ96-F1
#
_cell.length_a   1.000
_cell.length_b   1.000
_cell.length_c   1.000
_cell.angle_alpha   90.00
_cell.angle_beta   90.00
_cell.angle_gamma   90.00
#
_symmetry.space_group_name_H-M   'P 1'
#
loop_
_entity.id
_entity.type
_entity.pdbx_description
1 polymer ?
#
loop_
_entity_poly.entity_id
_entity_poly.type
_entity_poly.pdbx_seq_one_letter_code
_entity_poly.pdbx_strand_id
1 'polypeptide(L)'
;MVGRNRGALTWRMNETPGQAAATLIRRRYLRVRTKSKARRFQLVRHVDVSGISGTGVVAEGIEWSDGTVALRWCGQYPTTTVWQDGIPALLSIHGHHGATTIHWLDP
;
A
#
# COMPACT_ATOMS: atom_id res chain seq x y z
N MET A 1 34.03 31.58 -55.67
CA MET A 1 34.27 30.13 -55.48
C MET A 1 34.06 29.85 -54.00
N VAL A 2 33.03 29.04 -53.67
CA VAL A 2 32.92 28.13 -52.51
C VAL A 2 33.29 28.67 -51.11
N GLY A 3 32.47 28.62 -50.07
CA GLY A 3 31.20 27.96 -49.82
C GLY A 3 30.87 28.14 -48.33
N ARG A 4 29.63 28.50 -48.00
CA ARG A 4 29.14 28.53 -46.62
C ARG A 4 29.00 27.10 -46.12
N ASN A 5 29.87 26.68 -45.21
CA ASN A 5 29.76 25.38 -44.56
C ASN A 5 28.86 25.51 -43.32
N ARG A 6 27.60 25.10 -43.44
CA ARG A 6 26.68 24.96 -42.30
C ARG A 6 27.05 23.67 -41.57
N GLY A 7 27.77 23.79 -40.47
CA GLY A 7 28.03 22.69 -39.56
C GLY A 7 26.72 22.13 -39.01
N ALA A 8 26.42 20.89 -39.39
CA ALA A 8 25.27 20.14 -38.91
C ALA A 8 25.44 19.83 -37.41
N LEU A 9 24.44 20.21 -36.62
CA LEU A 9 24.27 19.77 -35.23
C LEU A 9 23.99 18.26 -35.25
N THR A 10 24.99 17.45 -34.96
CA THR A 10 24.79 16.01 -34.71
C THR A 10 24.64 15.83 -33.20
N TRP A 11 23.39 15.66 -32.76
CA TRP A 11 23.10 15.21 -31.40
C TRP A 11 23.50 13.73 -31.29
N ARG A 12 24.55 13.42 -30.53
CA ARG A 12 24.78 12.04 -30.07
C ARG A 12 23.68 11.70 -29.07
N MET A 13 22.69 10.91 -29.49
CA MET A 13 21.85 10.16 -28.56
C MET A 13 22.64 8.97 -28.03
N ASN A 14 23.49 9.19 -27.05
CA ASN A 14 23.94 8.12 -26.18
C ASN A 14 23.16 8.25 -24.87
N GLU A 15 22.23 7.32 -24.67
CA GLU A 15 21.93 6.64 -23.40
C GLU A 15 20.51 6.05 -23.50
N THR A 16 20.44 4.73 -23.56
CA THR A 16 19.21 3.96 -23.40
C THR A 16 18.99 3.76 -21.90
N PRO A 17 18.02 4.41 -21.24
CA PRO A 17 17.69 4.09 -19.85
C PRO A 17 16.68 2.93 -19.84
N GLY A 18 17.05 1.80 -20.44
CA GLY A 18 16.19 0.61 -20.52
C GLY A 18 16.46 -0.42 -19.42
N GLN A 19 17.65 -0.36 -18.79
CA GLN A 19 18.14 -1.46 -17.93
C GLN A 19 18.02 -1.17 -16.42
N ALA A 20 17.98 0.11 -16.00
CA ALA A 20 17.88 0.49 -14.59
C ALA A 20 16.47 0.30 -14.01
N ALA A 21 15.42 0.49 -14.82
CA ALA A 21 14.02 0.40 -14.37
C ALA A 21 13.62 -1.04 -13.98
N ALA A 22 14.09 -2.04 -14.73
CA ALA A 22 13.73 -3.45 -14.49
C ALA A 22 14.25 -3.98 -13.14
N THR A 23 15.41 -3.51 -12.66
CA THR A 23 16.01 -3.92 -11.39
C THR A 23 15.28 -3.33 -10.19
N LEU A 24 14.79 -2.08 -10.29
CA LEU A 24 13.95 -1.44 -9.28
C LEU A 24 12.55 -2.06 -9.21
N ILE A 25 11.97 -2.41 -10.36
CA ILE A 25 10.65 -3.08 -10.44
C ILE A 25 10.72 -4.49 -9.85
N ARG A 26 11.78 -5.26 -10.13
CA ARG A 26 11.95 -6.64 -9.60
C ARG A 26 12.13 -6.70 -8.08
N ARG A 27 12.75 -5.69 -7.45
CA ARG A 27 12.97 -5.68 -6.00
C ARG A 27 11.69 -5.41 -5.19
N ARG A 28 10.72 -4.70 -5.77
CA ARG A 28 9.47 -4.35 -5.08
C ARG A 28 8.49 -5.53 -4.96
N TYR A 29 8.58 -6.50 -5.87
CA TYR A 29 7.70 -7.68 -5.91
C TYR A 29 8.17 -8.87 -5.04
N LEU A 30 9.34 -8.80 -4.40
CA LEU A 30 9.90 -9.92 -3.64
C LEU A 30 10.25 -9.59 -2.19
N ARG A 31 9.53 -8.64 -1.56
CA ARG A 31 9.39 -8.70 -0.08
C ARG A 31 8.44 -9.85 0.27
N VAL A 32 8.84 -11.08 -0.06
CA VAL A 32 8.30 -12.27 0.58
C VAL A 32 8.91 -12.29 1.99
N ARG A 33 8.33 -11.49 2.89
CA ARG A 33 8.60 -11.64 4.32
C ARG A 33 7.81 -12.86 4.82
N THR A 34 8.44 -14.03 4.67
CA THR A 34 8.20 -15.29 5.40
C THR A 34 6.78 -15.87 5.46
N LYS A 35 6.61 -17.07 4.86
CA LYS A 35 5.87 -18.28 5.33
C LYS A 35 4.48 -18.21 6.02
N SER A 36 3.89 -17.07 6.35
CA SER A 36 2.55 -17.01 6.97
C SER A 36 1.47 -16.98 5.90
N LYS A 37 0.40 -17.76 6.10
CA LYS A 37 -0.83 -17.65 5.28
C LYS A 37 -1.44 -16.25 5.47
N ALA A 38 -2.24 -15.80 4.51
CA ALA A 38 -3.06 -14.62 4.71
C ALA A 38 -3.95 -14.80 5.94
N ARG A 39 -4.07 -13.76 6.77
CA ARG A 39 -4.80 -13.80 8.05
C ARG A 39 -5.94 -12.81 8.04
N ARG A 40 -7.12 -13.29 8.38
CA ARG A 40 -8.35 -12.50 8.49
C ARG A 40 -8.45 -11.85 9.85
N PHE A 41 -9.01 -10.66 9.89
CA PHE A 41 -9.29 -9.94 11.12
C PHE A 41 -10.54 -9.07 11.01
N GLN A 42 -11.02 -8.63 12.17
CA GLN A 42 -11.98 -7.55 12.30
C GLN A 42 -11.31 -6.34 12.94
N LEU A 43 -11.60 -5.15 12.43
CA LEU A 43 -11.25 -3.89 13.07
C LEU A 43 -12.40 -3.51 14.00
N VAL A 44 -12.14 -3.54 15.31
CA VAL A 44 -13.14 -3.37 16.35
C VAL A 44 -12.94 -2.02 17.02
N ARG A 45 -13.95 -1.17 16.97
CA ARG A 45 -13.99 0.13 17.63
C ARG A 45 -14.69 0.03 18.97
N HIS A 46 -13.95 0.32 20.04
CA HIS A 46 -14.46 0.34 21.41
C HIS A 46 -15.02 1.69 21.79
N VAL A 47 -14.43 2.78 21.28
CA VAL A 47 -14.86 4.14 21.55
C VAL A 47 -14.95 4.92 20.24
N ASP A 48 -16.14 5.46 19.96
CA ASP A 48 -16.31 6.38 18.83
C ASP A 48 -16.00 7.82 19.26
N VAL A 49 -14.73 8.19 19.17
CA VAL A 49 -14.25 9.54 19.48
C VAL A 49 -14.79 10.61 18.50
N SER A 50 -15.30 10.20 17.34
CA SER A 50 -15.82 11.11 16.31
C SER A 50 -17.32 11.34 16.40
N GLY A 51 -18.07 10.40 16.98
CA GLY A 51 -19.53 10.37 16.97
C GLY A 51 -20.16 10.04 15.61
N ILE A 52 -19.37 9.64 14.60
CA ILE A 52 -19.83 9.43 13.22
C ILE A 52 -20.06 7.94 12.92
N SER A 53 -19.16 7.06 13.35
CA SER A 53 -19.08 5.69 12.81
C SER A 53 -19.45 4.59 13.82
N GLY A 54 -19.80 4.97 15.04
CA GLY A 54 -20.24 4.05 16.08
C GLY A 54 -19.13 3.13 16.59
N THR A 55 -19.55 2.17 17.41
CA THR A 55 -18.72 1.14 18.06
C THR A 55 -19.04 -0.25 17.50
N GLY A 56 -18.19 -1.23 17.81
CA GLY A 56 -18.28 -2.60 17.30
C GLY A 56 -17.36 -2.86 16.10
N VAL A 57 -17.71 -3.84 15.27
CA VAL A 57 -16.93 -4.16 14.06
C VAL A 57 -17.18 -3.07 13.01
N VAL A 58 -16.15 -2.27 12.73
CA VAL A 58 -16.21 -1.16 11.78
C VAL A 58 -15.61 -1.50 10.42
N ALA A 59 -14.82 -2.57 10.36
CA ALA A 59 -14.31 -3.12 9.12
C ALA A 59 -13.90 -4.59 9.26
N GLU A 60 -13.87 -5.29 8.13
CA GLU A 60 -13.25 -6.61 7.98
C GLU A 60 -11.94 -6.46 7.22
N GLY A 61 -10.93 -7.28 7.52
CA GLY A 61 -9.64 -7.16 6.87
C GLY A 61 -8.92 -8.49 6.65
N ILE A 62 -7.98 -8.46 5.72
CA ILE A 62 -7.01 -9.51 5.47
C ILE A 62 -5.62 -8.88 5.45
N GLU A 63 -4.70 -9.42 6.25
CA GLU A 63 -3.26 -9.20 6.10
C GLU A 63 -2.68 -10.32 5.24
N TRP A 64 -2.16 -9.97 4.07
CA TRP A 64 -1.54 -10.90 3.15
C TRP A 64 -0.16 -11.34 3.65
N SER A 65 0.33 -12.44 3.08
CA SER A 65 1.63 -13.02 3.45
C SER A 65 2.84 -12.10 3.18
N ASP A 66 2.66 -11.05 2.39
CA ASP A 66 3.68 -10.01 2.15
C ASP A 66 3.59 -8.83 3.14
N GLY A 67 2.62 -8.85 4.06
CA GLY A 67 2.34 -7.80 5.03
C GLY A 67 1.38 -6.71 4.54
N THR A 68 0.95 -6.73 3.27
CA THR A 68 -0.04 -5.79 2.75
C THR A 68 -1.40 -6.08 3.38
N VAL A 69 -2.18 -5.05 3.71
CA VAL A 69 -3.53 -5.21 4.25
C VAL A 69 -4.58 -4.74 3.25
N ALA A 70 -5.61 -5.56 3.02
CA ALA A 70 -6.86 -5.13 2.40
C ALA A 70 -7.93 -5.00 3.50
N LEU A 71 -8.63 -3.87 3.54
CA LEU A 71 -9.65 -3.58 4.55
C LEU A 71 -10.96 -3.18 3.87
N ARG A 72 -12.07 -3.82 4.27
CA ARG A 72 -13.43 -3.51 3.84
C ARG A 72 -14.17 -2.81 4.97
N TRP A 73 -14.41 -1.52 4.81
CA TRP A 73 -15.19 -0.72 5.75
C TRP A 73 -16.67 -1.11 5.72
N CYS A 74 -17.25 -1.28 6.91
CA CYS A 74 -18.68 -1.48 7.09
C CYS A 74 -19.44 -0.14 7.07
N GLY A 75 -20.78 -0.19 7.05
CA GLY A 75 -21.65 0.99 7.15
C GLY A 75 -22.33 1.36 5.83
N GLN A 76 -22.91 2.57 5.79
CA GLN A 76 -23.78 3.05 4.69
C GLN A 76 -23.05 3.17 3.35
N TYR A 77 -21.74 3.48 3.38
CA TYR A 77 -20.92 3.69 2.20
C TYR A 77 -19.67 2.79 2.25
N PRO A 78 -19.84 1.48 2.01
CA PRO A 78 -18.77 0.52 2.22
C PRO A 78 -17.67 0.69 1.17
N THR A 79 -16.45 0.90 1.65
CA THR A 79 -15.27 1.18 0.82
C THR A 79 -14.18 0.15 1.10
N THR A 80 -13.37 -0.17 0.10
CA THR A 80 -12.19 -1.04 0.28
C THR A 80 -10.93 -0.20 0.19
N THR A 81 -10.07 -0.30 1.20
CA THR A 81 -8.75 0.36 1.21
C THR A 81 -7.63 -0.66 1.26
N VAL A 82 -6.47 -0.29 0.70
CA VAL A 82 -5.27 -1.12 0.68
C VAL A 82 -4.14 -0.37 1.37
N TRP A 83 -3.45 -1.05 2.29
CA TRP A 83 -2.37 -0.52 3.10
C TRP A 83 -1.09 -1.30 2.81
N GLN A 84 -0.20 -0.72 2.00
CA GLN A 84 1.06 -1.36 1.61
C GLN A 84 2.05 -1.47 2.78
N ASP A 85 1.95 -0.58 3.76
CA ASP A 85 2.77 -0.60 4.98
C ASP A 85 2.12 -1.40 6.13
N GLY A 86 1.04 -2.12 5.82
CA GLY A 86 0.44 -3.14 6.68
C GLY A 86 -0.30 -2.62 7.91
N ILE A 87 -0.43 -3.51 8.90
CA ILE A 87 -1.16 -3.27 10.16
C ILE A 87 -0.67 -2.04 10.94
N PRO A 88 0.66 -1.76 11.07
CA PRO A 88 1.13 -0.59 11.80
C PRO A 88 0.64 0.73 11.19
N ALA A 89 0.64 0.84 9.85
CA ALA A 89 0.15 2.04 9.16
C ALA A 89 -1.38 2.18 9.29
N LEU A 90 -2.12 1.06 9.23
CA LEU A 90 -3.55 1.07 9.49
C LEU A 90 -3.87 1.60 10.89
N LEU A 91 -3.18 1.09 11.92
CA LEU A 91 -3.45 1.43 13.31
C LEU A 91 -2.91 2.79 13.75
N SER A 92 -1.87 3.33 13.09
CA SER A 92 -1.41 4.69 13.37
C SER A 92 -2.47 5.73 13.03
N ILE A 93 -3.28 5.47 11.99
CA ILE A 93 -4.37 6.36 11.56
C ILE A 93 -5.67 6.01 12.28
N HIS A 94 -6.02 4.73 12.37
CA HIS A 94 -7.36 4.29 12.80
C HIS A 94 -7.41 3.67 14.19
N GLY A 95 -6.27 3.41 14.85
CA GLY A 95 -6.23 2.76 16.17
C GLY A 95 -6.61 3.69 17.32
N HIS A 96 -6.43 5.00 17.15
CA HIS A 96 -6.83 6.04 18.10
C HIS A 96 -6.46 5.72 19.56
N HIS A 97 -5.17 5.51 19.84
CA HIS A 97 -4.65 5.17 21.18
C HIS A 97 -5.34 3.96 21.86
N GLY A 98 -5.77 2.97 21.06
CA GLY A 98 -6.43 1.77 21.54
C GLY A 98 -7.96 1.84 21.55
N ALA A 99 -8.56 2.97 21.16
CA ALA A 99 -10.02 3.07 20.96
C ALA A 99 -10.50 2.19 19.79
N THR A 100 -9.61 1.75 18.90
CA THR A 100 -9.89 0.74 17.88
C THR A 100 -8.75 -0.28 17.82
N THR A 101 -9.08 -1.57 17.82
CA THR A 101 -8.11 -2.68 17.87
C THR A 101 -8.40 -3.73 16.81
N ILE A 102 -7.43 -4.62 16.58
CA ILE A 102 -7.59 -5.77 15.70
C ILE A 102 -8.00 -7.00 16.48
N HIS A 103 -9.02 -7.70 15.99
CA HIS A 103 -9.41 -9.03 16.43
C HIS A 103 -9.11 -10.03 15.32
N TRP A 104 -8.09 -10.87 15.51
CA TRP A 104 -7.71 -11.91 14.54
C TRP A 104 -8.70 -13.07 14.57
N LEU A 105 -9.09 -13.55 13.38
CA LEU A 105 -10.08 -14.64 13.24
C LEU A 105 -9.43 -16.00 12.99
N ASP A 106 -8.13 -16.03 12.72
CA ASP A 106 -7.37 -17.25 12.47
C ASP A 106 -6.43 -17.55 13.66
N PRO A 107 -6.19 -18.83 14.01
CA PRO A 107 -5.31 -19.25 15.11
C PRO A 107 -3.82 -18.91 14.92
#